data_AF-A0A833G7I8-F1
#
_entry.id   AF-A0A833G7I8-F1
#
_cell.length_a   1.000
_cell.length_b   1.000
_cell.length_c   1.000
_cell.angle_alpha   90.00
_cell.angle_beta   90.00
_cell.angle_gamma   90.00
#
_symmetry.space_group_name_H-M   'P 1'
#
loop_
_entity.id
_entity.type
_entity.pdbx_description
1 polymer ?
#
loop_
_entity_poly.entity_id
_entity_poly.type
_entity_poly.pdbx_seq_one_letter_code
_entity_poly.pdbx_strand_id
1 'polypeptide(L)' 'MTAKRKVSLFRNGRSQAIRIPKEFELPGKEATIRKDGDRLIVEPVRKKTLNELLKSWEPLDVEFPEIEDLPPDPVEI' A
#
# COMPACT_ATOMS: atom_id res chain seq x y z
N MET A 1 6.72 14.81 21.99
CA MET A 1 8.03 15.31 21.53
C MET A 1 8.44 14.54 20.30
N THR A 2 8.79 15.20 19.20
CA THR A 2 9.19 14.50 17.96
C THR A 2 10.59 13.90 18.16
N ALA A 3 10.68 12.57 18.19
CA ALA A 3 11.95 11.88 18.29
C ALA A 3 12.82 12.24 17.06
N LYS A 4 14.05 12.71 17.30
CA LYS A 4 15.03 12.99 16.25
C LYS A 4 16.25 12.11 16.49
N ARG A 5 16.67 11.36 15.47
CA ARG A 5 17.88 10.55 15.50
C ARG A 5 18.77 10.92 14.33
N LYS A 6 20.07 11.14 14.58
CA LYS A 6 21.06 11.27 13.51
C LYS A 6 21.28 9.88 12.91
N VAL A 7 21.11 9.76 11.60
CA VAL A 7 21.32 8.52 10.83
C VAL A 7 22.43 8.73 9.80
N SER A 8 23.09 7.65 9.40
CA SER A 8 24.07 7.69 8.32
C SER A 8 23.38 7.57 6.96
N LEU A 9 23.89 8.34 5.99
CA LEU A 9 23.54 8.21 4.59
C LEU A 9 24.57 7.27 3.94
N PHE A 10 24.12 6.38 3.08
CA PHE A 10 25.01 5.47 2.34
C PHE A 10 24.52 5.29 0.91
N ARG A 11 25.30 4.56 0.10
CA ARG A 11 24.97 4.25 -1.30
C ARG A 11 24.53 2.79 -1.40
N ASN A 12 23.43 2.56 -2.11
CA ASN A 12 23.00 1.24 -2.56
C ASN A 12 22.97 1.27 -4.11
N GLY A 13 24.05 0.79 -4.73
CA GLY A 13 24.27 0.94 -6.16
C GLY A 13 24.30 2.41 -6.59
N ARG A 14 23.41 2.77 -7.53
CA ARG A 14 23.28 4.15 -8.05
C ARG A 14 22.41 5.06 -7.17
N SER A 15 21.79 4.51 -6.12
CA SER A 15 20.86 5.23 -5.25
C SER A 15 21.48 5.60 -3.92
N GLN A 16 21.02 6.71 -3.33
CA GLN A 16 21.29 7.06 -1.94
C GLN A 16 20.25 6.36 -1.05
N ALA A 17 20.69 5.87 0.10
CA ALA A 17 19.86 5.16 1.06
C ALA A 17 20.12 5.67 2.49
N ILE A 18 19.11 5.51 3.33
CA ILE A 18 19.17 5.79 4.76
C ILE A 18 18.80 4.52 5.52
N ARG A 19 19.45 4.26 6.66
CA ARG A 19 19.03 3.19 7.56
C ARG A 19 17.95 3.76 8.48
N ILE A 20 16.74 3.23 8.39
CA ILE A 20 15.63 3.60 9.27
C ILE A 20 15.83 2.84 10.60
N PRO A 21 16.03 3.53 11.73
CA PRO A 21 16.11 2.88 13.04
C PRO A 21 14.78 2.24 13.42
N LYS A 22 14.81 1.23 14.29
CA LYS A 22 13.64 0.41 14.66
C LYS A 22 12.47 1.24 15.17
N GLU A 23 12.76 2.29 15.94
CA GLU A 23 11.74 3.19 16.49
C GLU A 23 11.03 4.07 15.44
N PHE A 24 11.54 4.12 14.20
CA PHE A 24 10.96 4.84 13.06
C PHE A 24 10.49 3.89 11.94
N GLU A 25 10.44 2.58 12.17
CA GLU A 25 9.99 1.61 11.15
C GLU A 25 8.55 1.90 10.71
N LEU A 26 8.35 1.94 9.39
CA LEU A 26 7.04 2.06 8.78
C LEU A 26 6.41 0.66 8.60
N PRO A 27 5.08 0.54 8.75
CA PRO A 27 4.41 -0.73 8.48
C PRO A 27 4.46 -1.08 6.99
N GLY A 28 4.49 -2.37 6.68
CA GLY A 28 4.44 -2.88 5.31
C GLY A 28 5.82 -3.01 4.65
N LYS A 29 5.82 -3.12 3.32
CA LYS A 29 7.04 -3.33 2.50
C LYS A 29 7.27 -2.21 1.47
N GLU A 30 6.33 -1.29 1.35
CA GLU A 30 6.30 -0.24 0.34
C GLU A 30 6.04 1.11 1.01
N ALA A 31 6.70 2.16 0.54
CA ALA A 31 6.52 3.52 1.02
C ALA A 31 6.62 4.50 -0.16
N THR A 32 5.87 5.59 -0.09
CA THR A 32 6.04 6.74 -0.97
C THR A 32 7.00 7.73 -0.34
N ILE A 33 7.78 8.42 -1.17
CA ILE A 33 8.68 9.49 -0.75
C ILE A 33 8.39 10.75 -1.55
N ARG A 34 8.26 11.88 -0.87
CA ARG A 34 8.13 13.20 -1.48
C ARG A 34 9.09 14.20 -0.85
N LYS A 35 9.52 15.19 -1.63
CA LYS A 35 10.41 16.26 -1.18
C LYS A 35 9.60 17.53 -0.90
N ASP A 36 9.83 18.13 0.26
CA ASP A 36 9.24 19.39 0.70
C ASP A 36 10.36 20.31 1.21
N GLY A 37 10.82 21.22 0.35
CA GLY A 37 12.05 21.98 0.58
C GLY A 37 13.25 21.06 0.82
N ASP A 38 13.88 21.19 1.99
CA ASP A 38 15.03 20.38 2.41
C ASP A 38 14.63 19.10 3.18
N ARG A 39 13.34 18.77 3.21
CA ARG A 39 12.82 17.60 3.92
C ARG A 39 12.41 16.51 2.95
N LEU A 40 12.68 15.27 3.33
CA LEU A 40 12.08 14.09 2.71
C LEU A 40 10.97 13.59 3.63
N ILE A 41 9.76 13.51 3.10
CA ILE A 41 8.59 12.97 3.78
C ILE A 41 8.35 11.57 3.21
N VAL A 42 8.38 10.57 4.08
CA VAL A 42 8.21 9.16 3.72
C VAL A 42 6.96 8.62 4.39
N GLU A 43 6.04 8.06 3.61
CA GLU A 43 4.72 7.60 4.07
C GLU A 43 4.52 6.14 3.64
N PRO A 44 3.97 5.26 4.49
CA PRO A 44 3.74 3.86 4.12
C PRO A 44 2.65 3.75 3.06
N VAL A 45 2.83 2.86 2.09
CA VAL A 45 1.75 2.49 1.17
C VAL A 45 0.80 1.57 1.91
N ARG A 46 -0.36 2.10 2.29
CA ARG A 46 -1.42 1.31 2.93
C ARG A 46 -2.25 0.64 1.83
N LYS A 47 -2.12 -0.67 1.71
CA LYS A 47 -3.09 -1.48 0.97
C LYS A 47 -4.30 -1.66 1.88
N LYS A 48 -5.49 -1.28 1.40
CA LYS A 48 -6.73 -1.59 2.11
C LYS A 48 -6.82 -3.11 2.25
N THR A 49 -7.15 -3.59 3.44
CA THR A 49 -7.58 -4.98 3.61
C THR A 49 -8.87 -5.21 2.83
N LEU A 50 -9.19 -6.48 2.50
CA LEU A 50 -10.47 -6.80 1.85
C LEU A 50 -11.66 -6.23 2.64
N ASN A 51 -11.61 -6.31 3.97
CA ASN A 51 -12.64 -5.76 4.84
C ASN A 51 -12.74 -4.22 4.76
N GLU A 52 -11.62 -3.50 4.79
CA GLU A 52 -11.61 -2.04 4.63
C GLU A 52 -12.08 -1.59 3.25
N LEU A 53 -11.80 -2.39 2.21
CA LEU A 53 -12.28 -2.14 0.87
C LEU A 53 -13.80 -2.28 0.80
N LEU A 54 -14.35 -3.42 1.27
CA LEU A 54 -15.79 -3.68 1.28
C LEU A 54 -16.57 -2.65 2.09
N LYS A 55 -16.04 -2.22 3.25
CA LYS A 55 -16.63 -1.13 4.04
C LYS A 55 -16.64 0.22 3.34
N SER A 56 -15.78 0.42 2.35
CA SER A 56 -15.73 1.66 1.58
C SER A 56 -16.65 1.68 0.36
N TRP A 57 -17.40 0.60 0.10
CA TRP A 57 -18.37 0.53 -0.98
C TRP A 57 -19.73 1.05 -0.52
N GLU A 58 -20.39 1.79 -1.40
CA GLU A 58 -21.78 2.20 -1.22
C GLU A 58 -22.71 1.11 -1.75
N PRO A 59 -23.93 0.98 -1.20
CA PRO A 59 -24.94 0.09 -1.76
C PRO A 59 -25.18 0.42 -3.24
N LEU A 60 -25.30 -0.62 -4.07
CA LEU A 60 -25.74 -0.47 -5.45
C LEU A 60 -27.22 -0.12 -5.45
N ASP A 61 -27.59 0.96 -6.14
CA ASP A 61 -28.99 1.37 -6.37
C ASP A 61 -29.52 0.85 -7.72
N VAL A 62 -28.96 -0.27 -8.18
CA VAL A 62 -29.36 -0.93 -9.43
C VAL A 62 -29.81 -2.34 -9.11
N GLU A 63 -30.88 -2.77 -9.76
CA GLU A 63 -31.22 -4.19 -9.77
C GLU A 63 -30.13 -4.96 -10.51
N PHE A 64 -29.78 -6.12 -9.96
CA PHE A 64 -28.85 -7.01 -10.61
C PHE A 64 -29.49 -7.52 -11.91
N PRO A 65 -28.77 -7.50 -13.04
CA PRO A 65 -29.30 -8.05 -14.28
C PRO A 65 -29.53 -9.56 -14.11
N GLU A 66 -30.54 -10.08 -14.80
CA GLU A 66 -30.69 -11.52 -14.95
C GLU A 66 -29.50 -12.05 -15.76
N ILE A 67 -28.86 -13.09 -15.24
CA ILE A 67 -27.76 -13.80 -15.90
C ILE A 67 -28.26 -15.22 -16.16
N GLU A 68 -28.09 -15.71 -17.40
CA GLU A 68 -28.42 -17.09 -17.74
C GLU A 68 -27.50 -18.05 -16.94
N ASP A 69 -28.12 -18.94 -16.16
CA ASP A 69 -27.42 -20.00 -15.44
C ASP A 69 -27.11 -21.17 -16.38
N LEU A 70 -26.03 -21.00 -17.16
CA LEU A 70 -25.57 -22.01 -18.11
C LEU A 70 -24.93 -23.20 -17.39
N PRO A 71 -25.09 -24.43 -17.91
CA PRO A 71 -24.34 -25.57 -17.38
C PRO A 71 -22.83 -25.33 -17.53
N PRO A 72 -21.99 -25.93 -16.67
CA PRO A 72 -20.54 -25.83 -16.81
C PRO A 72 -20.09 -26.42 -18.14
N ASP A 73 -19.05 -25.82 -18.74
CA ASP A 73 -18.41 -26.37 -19.91
C ASP A 73 -17.84 -27.77 -19.61
N PRO A 74 -17.86 -28.70 -20.60
CA PRO A 74 -17.20 -29.99 -20.45
C PRO A 74 -15.72 -29.81 -20.10
N VAL A 75 -15.28 -30.43 -19.00
CA VAL A 75 -13.88 -30.48 -18.61
C VAL A 75 -13.28 -31.79 -19.12
N GLU A 76 -12.26 -31.72 -19.98
CA GLU A 76 -11.43 -32.88 -20.30
C GLU A 76 -10.56 -33.21 -19.07
N ILE A 77 -10.74 -34.40 -18.49
CA ILE A 77 -9.96 -34.95 -17.37
C ILE A 77 -8.98 -36.00 -17.92
#